data_AF-A0A1Y6HGF9-F1
#
_entry.id   AF-A0A1Y6HGF9-F1
#
_cell.length_a   1.000
_cell.length_b   1.000
_cell.length_c   1.000
_cell.angle_alpha   90.00
_cell.angle_beta   90.00
_cell.angle_gamma   90.00
#
_symmetry.space_group_name_H-M   'P 1'
#
loop_
_entity.id
_entity.type
_entity.pdbx_description
1 polymer ?
#
loop_
_entity_poly.entity_id
_entity_poly.type
_entity_poly.pdbx_seq_one_letter_code
_entity_poly.pdbx_strand_id
1 'polypeptide(L)'
;MHTLTADNGKELADHRLIVACLQSDFYFADPYCARQRGSNETANGLTRQYLPRQTEFSPITDADLRWIEQRLYNRPRKILGFKTPLDVFSEEILNSVALIGC
;
A
#
# COMPACT_ATOMS: atom_id res chain seq x y z
N MET A 1 -6.78 -1.74 12.38
CA MET A 1 -6.87 -1.09 11.05
C MET A 1 -8.21 -0.39 11.00
N HIS A 2 -8.26 0.93 10.79
CA HIS A 2 -9.50 1.70 10.98
C HIS A 2 -10.27 1.93 9.68
N THR A 3 -9.57 2.21 8.58
CA THR A 3 -10.18 2.52 7.29
C THR A 3 -9.40 1.90 6.14
N LEU A 4 -10.09 1.61 5.04
CA LEU A 4 -9.58 1.13 3.77
C LEU A 4 -10.06 2.05 2.65
N THR A 5 -9.18 2.35 1.71
CA THR A 5 -9.51 3.12 0.49
C THR A 5 -9.11 2.34 -0.74
N ALA A 6 -10.02 2.22 -1.70
CA ALA A 6 -9.81 1.50 -2.95
C ALA A 6 -10.20 2.33 -4.18
N ASP A 7 -9.70 1.91 -5.33
CA ASP A 7 -10.22 2.38 -6.62
C ASP A 7 -11.48 1.59 -7.02
N ASN A 8 -12.17 2.08 -8.05
CA ASN A 8 -13.41 1.46 -8.54
C ASN A 8 -13.14 0.21 -9.40
N GLY A 9 -12.07 -0.54 -9.10
CA GLY A 9 -11.75 -1.80 -9.75
C GLY A 9 -12.79 -2.87 -9.42
N LYS A 10 -13.18 -3.67 -10.41
CA LYS A 10 -14.13 -4.78 -10.21
C LYS A 10 -13.60 -5.87 -9.28
N GLU A 11 -12.28 -5.95 -9.13
CA GLU A 11 -11.60 -6.89 -8.22
C GLU A 11 -12.00 -6.68 -6.75
N LEU A 12 -12.47 -5.48 -6.40
CA LEU A 12 -12.93 -5.12 -5.06
C LEU A 12 -14.46 -4.99 -4.97
N ALA A 13 -15.20 -5.60 -5.90
CA ALA A 13 -16.66 -5.61 -5.88
C ALA A 13 -17.21 -6.21 -4.57
N ASP A 14 -16.53 -7.22 -4.02
CA ASP A 14 -16.90 -7.88 -2.76
C ASP A 14 -16.33 -7.19 -1.49
N HIS A 15 -16.03 -5.89 -1.56
CA HIS A 15 -15.55 -5.08 -0.41
C HIS A 15 -16.40 -5.22 0.86
N ARG A 16 -17.69 -5.55 0.74
CA ARG A 16 -18.58 -5.81 1.89
C ARG A 16 -18.11 -6.96 2.78
N LEU A 17 -17.51 -8.01 2.19
CA LEU A 17 -16.92 -9.12 2.94
C LEU A 17 -15.65 -8.67 3.68
N ILE A 18 -14.84 -7.83 3.04
CA ILE A 18 -13.62 -7.27 3.61
C ILE A 18 -13.95 -6.42 4.86
N VAL A 19 -14.94 -5.54 4.75
CA VAL A 19 -15.45 -4.72 5.86
C VAL A 19 -15.94 -5.58 7.02
N ALA A 20 -16.72 -6.62 6.72
CA ALA A 20 -17.27 -7.51 7.75
C ALA A 20 -16.17 -8.26 8.53
N CYS A 21 -15.14 -8.74 7.83
CA CYS A 21 -14.03 -9.46 8.45
C CYS A 21 -13.08 -8.55 9.22
N LEU A 22 -12.77 -7.36 8.71
CA LEU A 22 -11.78 -6.44 9.29
C LEU A 22 -12.38 -5.43 10.28
N GLN A 23 -13.71 -5.35 10.37
CA GLN A 23 -14.44 -4.36 11.18
C GLN A 23 -13.94 -2.93 10.94
N SER A 24 -13.73 -2.58 9.67
CA SER A 24 -13.14 -1.31 9.25
C SER A 24 -13.99 -0.63 8.17
N ASP A 25 -13.95 0.70 8.13
CA ASP A 25 -14.70 1.44 7.12
C ASP A 25 -14.01 1.33 5.75
N PHE A 26 -14.80 1.24 4.67
CA PHE A 26 -14.28 1.11 3.31
C PHE A 26 -14.80 2.25 2.43
N TYR A 27 -13.88 2.95 1.78
CA TYR A 27 -14.15 4.10 0.94
C TYR A 27 -13.65 3.86 -0.48
N PHE A 28 -14.41 4.32 -1.46
CA PHE A 28 -14.00 4.32 -2.86
C PHE A 28 -13.57 5.72 -3.30
N ALA A 29 -12.57 5.79 -4.18
CA ALA A 29 -12.19 7.05 -4.81
C ALA A 29 -13.31 7.58 -5.73
N ASP A 30 -13.51 8.90 -5.72
CA ASP A 30 -14.54 9.54 -6.54
C ASP A 30 -14.26 9.33 -8.03
N PRO A 31 -15.31 9.07 -8.85
CA PRO A 31 -15.16 8.99 -10.30
C PRO A 31 -14.46 10.24 -10.85
N TYR A 32 -13.47 10.04 -11.72
CA TYR A 32 -12.70 11.11 -12.38
C TYR A 32 -11.79 11.94 -11.45
N CYS A 33 -11.67 11.61 -10.16
CA CYS A 33 -10.75 12.28 -9.23
C CYS A 33 -9.38 11.59 -9.16
N ALA A 34 -8.59 11.66 -10.24
CA ALA A 34 -7.25 11.07 -10.27
C ALA A 34 -6.32 11.56 -9.15
N ARG A 35 -6.50 12.80 -8.67
CA ARG A 35 -5.70 13.39 -7.58
C ARG A 35 -5.83 12.66 -6.23
N GLN A 36 -6.95 12.00 -5.96
CA GLN A 36 -7.13 11.17 -4.76
C GLN A 36 -6.26 9.89 -4.80
N ARG A 37 -5.62 9.59 -5.95
CA ARG A 37 -4.84 8.37 -6.19
C ARG A 37 -3.35 8.64 -6.45
N GLY A 38 -2.87 9.87 -6.26
CA GLY A 38 -1.47 10.24 -6.58
C GLY A 38 -0.41 9.40 -5.84
N SER A 39 -0.70 9.01 -4.59
CA SER A 39 0.16 8.12 -3.82
C SER A 39 0.22 6.71 -4.41
N ASN A 40 -0.92 6.17 -4.88
CA ASN A 40 -1.01 4.86 -5.50
C ASN A 40 -0.26 4.82 -6.84
N GLU A 41 -0.39 5.88 -7.64
CA GLU A 41 0.34 6.01 -8.91
C GLU A 41 1.86 6.05 -8.69
N THR A 42 2.30 6.77 -7.66
CA THR A 42 3.73 6.83 -7.27
C THR A 42 4.22 5.45 -6.84
N ALA A 43 3.48 4.76 -5.98
CA ALA A 43 3.83 3.41 -5.52
C ALA A 43 3.88 2.41 -6.68
N ASN A 44 2.88 2.41 -7.56
CA ASN A 44 2.83 1.55 -8.75
C ASN A 44 3.98 1.84 -9.71
N GLY A 45 4.42 3.10 -9.82
CA GLY A 45 5.61 3.47 -10.60
C GLY A 45 6.89 2.84 -10.05
N LEU A 46 7.05 2.75 -8.73
CA LEU A 46 8.19 2.10 -8.10
C LEU A 46 8.15 0.58 -8.29
N THR A 47 6.98 -0.04 -8.14
CA THR A 47 6.81 -1.49 -8.39
C THR A 47 7.16 -1.85 -9.83
N ARG A 48 6.80 -1.00 -10.80
CA ARG A 48 7.11 -1.20 -12.22
C ARG A 48 8.61 -1.16 -12.57
N GLN A 49 9.47 -0.70 -11.66
CA GLN A 49 10.93 -0.80 -11.84
C GLN A 49 11.42 -2.25 -11.68
N TYR A 50 10.67 -3.07 -10.94
CA TYR A 50 10.96 -4.49 -10.71
C TYR A 50 10.09 -5.40 -11.57
N LEU A 51 8.85 -4.98 -11.86
CA LEU A 51 7.87 -5.71 -12.67
C LEU A 51 7.41 -4.85 -13.87
N PRO A 52 8.20 -4.80 -14.95
CA PRO A 52 7.80 -4.14 -16.20
C PRO A 52 6.42 -4.58 -16.71
N ARG A 53 5.78 -3.76 -17.54
CA ARG A 53 4.38 -3.99 -18.01
C ARG A 53 4.15 -5.31 -18.74
N GLN A 54 5.19 -5.91 -19.33
CA GLN A 54 5.13 -7.17 -20.06
C GLN A 54 5.76 -8.33 -19.30
N THR A 55 5.97 -8.18 -17.99
CA THR A 55 6.47 -9.28 -17.17
C THR A 55 5.42 -10.37 -17.10
N GLU A 56 5.80 -11.57 -17.53
CA GLU A 56 5.00 -12.76 -17.29
C GLU A 56 5.01 -13.06 -15.80
N PHE A 57 3.82 -13.16 -15.19
CA PHE A 57 3.69 -13.44 -13.77
C PHE A 57 3.76 -14.93 -13.43
N SER A 58 3.63 -15.81 -14.44
CA SER A 58 3.68 -17.27 -14.24
C SER A 58 4.98 -17.80 -13.60
N PRO A 59 6.18 -17.29 -13.93
CA PRO A 59 7.42 -17.74 -13.29
C PRO A 59 7.75 -17.02 -11.98
N ILE A 60 6.97 -16.00 -11.58
CA ILE A 60 7.30 -15.20 -10.39
C ILE A 60 6.94 -15.98 -9.14
N THR A 61 7.93 -16.22 -8.29
CA THR A 61 7.73 -16.93 -7.03
C THR A 61 7.39 -15.96 -5.90
N ASP A 62 6.82 -16.49 -4.82
CA ASP A 62 6.63 -15.73 -3.58
C ASP A 62 7.96 -15.17 -3.03
N ALA A 63 9.07 -15.86 -3.28
CA ALA A 63 10.40 -15.39 -2.88
C ALA A 63 10.81 -14.14 -3.65
N ASP A 64 10.52 -14.09 -4.96
CA ASP A 64 10.77 -12.91 -5.79
C ASP A 64 9.91 -11.73 -5.34
N LEU A 65 8.63 -11.97 -5.04
CA LEU A 65 7.72 -10.93 -4.52
C LEU A 65 8.21 -10.37 -3.18
N ARG A 66 8.61 -11.24 -2.25
CA ARG A 66 9.19 -10.82 -0.96
C ARG A 66 10.48 -10.04 -1.15
N TRP A 67 11.31 -10.43 -2.11
CA TRP A 67 12.54 -9.70 -2.40
C TRP A 67 12.24 -8.29 -2.93
N ILE A 68 11.28 -8.14 -3.84
CA ILE A 68 10.83 -6.83 -4.33
C ILE A 68 10.25 -5.99 -3.20
N GLU A 69 9.38 -6.57 -2.38
CA GLU A 69 8.76 -5.93 -1.22
C GLU A 69 9.83 -5.38 -0.26
N GLN A 70 10.82 -6.19 0.11
CA GLN A 70 11.92 -5.77 0.97
C GLN A 70 12.70 -4.59 0.38
N ARG A 71 12.93 -4.57 -0.93
CA ARG A 71 13.59 -3.41 -1.56
C ARG A 71 12.72 -2.17 -1.54
N LEU A 72 11.41 -2.30 -1.72
CA LEU A 72 10.49 -1.16 -1.67
C LEU A 72 10.34 -0.58 -0.26
N TYR A 73 10.31 -1.42 0.77
CA TYR A 73 10.20 -1.01 2.17
C TYR A 73 11.50 -0.42 2.72
N ASN A 74 12.67 -0.91 2.29
CA ASN A 74 13.96 -0.41 2.73
C ASN A 74 14.54 0.69 1.82
N ARG A 75 13.77 1.18 0.84
CA ARG A 75 14.22 2.26 -0.08
C ARG A 75 14.09 3.63 0.59
N PRO A 76 15.17 4.39 0.80
CA PRO A 76 15.10 5.78 1.26
C PRO A 76 14.26 6.65 0.33
N ARG A 77 13.33 7.44 0.88
CA ARG A 77 12.48 8.34 0.09
C ARG A 77 12.74 9.79 0.47
N LYS A 78 13.00 10.65 -0.53
CA LYS A 78 13.21 12.09 -0.33
C LYS A 78 12.02 12.76 0.39
N ILE A 79 10.80 12.34 0.07
CA ILE A 79 9.58 12.87 0.71
C ILE A 79 9.49 12.53 2.21
N LEU A 80 10.22 11.51 2.67
CA LEU A 80 10.29 11.09 4.08
C LEU A 80 11.60 11.59 4.75
N GLY A 81 12.24 12.62 4.20
CA GLY A 81 13.53 13.09 4.72
C GLY A 81 14.66 12.05 4.59
N PHE A 82 14.61 11.23 3.53
CA PHE A 82 15.52 10.09 3.29
C PHE A 82 15.40 8.94 4.29
N LYS A 83 14.36 8.90 5.13
CA LYS A 83 13.99 7.68 5.86
C LYS A 83 13.40 6.62 4.92
N THR A 84 13.42 5.36 5.34
CA THR A 84 12.73 4.29 4.63
C THR A 84 11.26 4.25 5.03
N PRO A 85 10.37 3.77 4.14
CA PRO A 85 8.97 3.51 4.50
C PRO A 85 8.82 2.64 5.76
N LEU A 86 9.69 1.65 5.95
CA LEU A 86 9.65 0.77 7.11
C LEU A 86 9.95 1.53 8.41
N ASP A 87 10.94 2.42 8.40
CA ASP A 87 11.30 3.23 9.58
C ASP A 87 10.12 4.10 10.00
N VAL A 88 9.55 4.86 9.04
CA VAL A 88 8.44 5.77 9.30
C VAL A 88 7.20 4.99 9.75
N PHE A 89 6.90 3.86 9.11
CA PHE A 89 5.77 3.01 9.51
C PHE A 89 5.92 2.47 10.93
N SER A 90 7.13 2.04 11.30
CA SER A 90 7.41 1.53 12.65
C SER A 90 7.30 2.64 13.69
N GLU A 91 7.81 3.84 13.39
CA GLU A 91 7.67 5.03 14.24
C GLU A 91 6.18 5.39 14.47
N GLU A 92 5.37 5.41 13.41
CA GLU A 92 3.93 5.74 13.50
C GLU A 92 3.14 4.69 14.31
N ILE A 93 3.43 3.39 14.14
CA ILE A 93 2.81 2.34 14.96
C ILE A 93 3.18 2.51 16.42
N LEU A 94 4.45 2.74 16.73
CA LEU A 94 4.91 2.93 18.10
C LEU A 94 4.22 4.14 18.76
N ASN A 95 4.10 5.26 18.04
CA ASN A 95 3.41 6.46 18.54
C ASN A 95 1.91 6.21 18.78
N SER A 96 1.26 5.47 17.89
CA SER A 96 -0.17 5.12 18.02
C SER A 96 -0.43 4.21 19.23
N VAL A 97 0.45 3.24 19.48
CA VAL A 97 0.35 2.36 20.65
C VAL A 97 0.67 3.10 21.95
N ALA A 98 1.65 4.01 21.95
CA ALA A 98 2.01 4.81 23.13
C ALA A 98 0.87 5.72 23.61
N LEU A 99 0.00 6.20 22.71
CA LEU A 99 -1.17 7.01 23.03
C LEU A 99 -2.33 6.22 23.68
N ILE A 100 -2.35 4.89 23.55
CA ILE A 100 -3.37 4.03 24.17
C ILE A 100 -2.95 3.62 25.59
N GLY A 101 -1.68 3.81 25.94
CA GLY A 101 -1.09 3.45 27.24
C GLY A 101 -0.99 4.57 28.28
N CYS A 102 -1.65 5.71 28.08
CA CYS A 102 -1.74 6.82 29.04
C CYS A 102 -3.20 7.12 29.42
#